data_AF-A0A4P7NQF7-F1
#
_entry.id   AF-A0A4P7NQF7-F1
#
_cell.length_a   1.000
_cell.length_b   1.000
_cell.length_c   1.000
_cell.angle_alpha   90.00
_cell.angle_beta   90.00
_cell.angle_gamma   90.00
#
_symmetry.space_group_name_H-M   'P 1'
#
loop_
_entity.id
_entity.type
_entity.pdbx_description
1 polymer ?
#
loop_
_entity_poly.entity_id
_entity_poly.type
_entity_poly.pdbx_seq_one_letter_code
_entity_poly.pdbx_strand_id
1 'polypeptide(L)'
;MLPSSQAHVRDSVAQIDANTWLIGTQNIFQKLQHDETPCENRPNQRCMWRNDSDGAYYMLYPAPFRLPKVSPLPAASSDSHVRQIHDAGDVSAVFKFGHSLILKVKIRSTSEQEETAVLTKPYEHETLAFLSEQQFSFKVPRVLFHAQEGNKTFLLEPCMPGQTVNEAWWTMTPAEKDGVTTRVAAIVNELTAFRADIFTSGAADYDWIDPWREDEDKIRTLGPLKEHCEALGMDCSVYILSHNDLGPTNWIRTKFAICGVMAAERVLKKGDDSLSVEIDHQYRKMIEQKLGEMGFPEVIDAYNKLHDLREEEWKKRRPWLR
;
A
#
# COMPACT_ATOMS: atom_id res chain seq x y z
N MET A 1 -4.78 -27.52 -15.60
CA MET A 1 -4.88 -26.19 -14.98
C MET A 1 -4.32 -26.31 -13.58
N LEU A 2 -3.57 -25.33 -13.08
CA LEU A 2 -3.26 -25.25 -11.66
C LEU A 2 -4.50 -24.78 -10.88
N PRO A 3 -4.73 -25.21 -9.63
CA PRO A 3 -5.75 -24.62 -8.77
C PRO A 3 -5.47 -23.13 -8.55
N SER A 4 -6.49 -22.26 -8.61
CA SER A 4 -6.28 -20.81 -8.56
C SER A 4 -5.71 -20.30 -7.23
N SER A 5 -5.82 -21.08 -6.16
CA SER A 5 -5.21 -20.84 -4.83
C SER A 5 -3.68 -20.95 -4.81
N GLN A 6 -3.04 -21.44 -5.87
CA GLN A 6 -1.57 -21.62 -5.95
C GLN A 6 -0.86 -20.74 -6.99
N ALA A 7 -1.59 -19.98 -7.81
CA ALA A 7 -0.95 -19.02 -8.73
C ALA A 7 -0.36 -17.82 -7.96
N HIS A 8 0.79 -17.29 -8.36
CA HIS A 8 1.41 -16.15 -7.68
C HIS A 8 0.57 -14.87 -7.86
N VAL A 9 0.82 -13.82 -7.06
CA VAL A 9 0.12 -12.52 -7.22
C VAL A 9 0.48 -11.86 -8.56
N ARG A 10 1.74 -11.97 -8.99
CA ARG A 10 2.24 -11.51 -10.30
C ARG A 10 1.49 -12.11 -11.51
N ASP A 11 1.00 -13.34 -11.37
CA ASP A 11 0.25 -14.06 -12.42
C ASP A 11 -1.25 -13.73 -12.43
N SER A 12 -1.72 -12.84 -11.54
CA SER A 12 -3.15 -12.61 -11.32
C SER A 12 -3.80 -11.64 -12.33
N VAL A 13 -3.06 -11.21 -13.35
CA VAL A 13 -3.57 -10.54 -14.55
C VAL A 13 -2.98 -11.22 -15.78
N ALA A 14 -3.83 -11.66 -16.71
CA ALA A 14 -3.43 -12.32 -17.94
C ALA A 14 -4.10 -11.67 -19.16
N GLN A 15 -3.42 -11.65 -20.31
CA GLN A 15 -3.94 -11.03 -21.52
C GLN A 15 -4.85 -11.97 -22.31
N ILE A 16 -5.98 -11.46 -22.82
CA ILE A 16 -6.88 -12.17 -23.74
C ILE A 16 -6.66 -11.64 -25.16
N ASP A 17 -6.65 -10.31 -25.31
CA ASP A 17 -6.36 -9.60 -26.56
C ASP A 17 -5.72 -8.22 -26.27
N ALA A 18 -5.62 -7.34 -27.25
CA ALA A 18 -5.00 -6.02 -27.10
C ALA A 18 -5.71 -5.07 -26.10
N ASN A 19 -7.02 -5.24 -25.90
CA ASN A 19 -7.87 -4.39 -25.08
C ASN A 19 -8.61 -5.15 -23.95
N THR A 20 -8.42 -6.47 -23.83
CA THR A 20 -9.12 -7.32 -22.86
C THR A 20 -8.17 -8.19 -22.04
N TRP A 21 -8.38 -8.25 -20.72
CA TRP A 21 -7.56 -8.97 -19.74
C TRP A 21 -8.42 -9.78 -18.76
N LEU A 22 -7.92 -10.93 -18.34
CA LEU A 22 -8.47 -11.72 -17.23
C LEU A 22 -7.82 -11.22 -15.92
N ILE A 23 -8.63 -10.95 -14.89
CA ILE A 23 -8.18 -10.60 -13.54
C ILE A 23 -8.64 -11.70 -12.58
N GLY A 24 -7.67 -12.35 -11.93
CA GLY A 24 -7.89 -13.59 -11.17
C GLY A 24 -8.39 -14.71 -12.09
N THR A 25 -9.42 -15.43 -11.66
CA THR A 25 -10.23 -16.30 -12.53
C THR A 25 -11.69 -15.83 -12.66
N GLN A 26 -12.13 -14.87 -11.84
CA GLN A 26 -13.54 -14.44 -11.80
C GLN A 26 -13.90 -13.17 -12.57
N ASN A 27 -12.93 -12.40 -13.09
CA ASN A 27 -13.21 -11.10 -13.70
C ASN A 27 -12.56 -10.96 -15.09
N ILE A 28 -13.27 -10.35 -16.02
CA ILE A 28 -12.74 -9.85 -17.29
C ILE A 28 -12.77 -8.33 -17.23
N PHE A 29 -11.70 -7.71 -17.67
CA PHE A 29 -11.54 -6.26 -17.74
C PHE A 29 -11.26 -5.85 -19.18
N GLN A 30 -12.01 -4.86 -19.68
CA GLN A 30 -12.00 -4.45 -21.08
C GLN A 30 -11.84 -2.94 -21.18
N LYS A 31 -10.88 -2.46 -21.99
CA LYS A 31 -10.86 -1.08 -22.51
C LYS A 31 -11.75 -1.00 -23.75
N LEU A 32 -12.60 0.01 -23.81
CA LEU A 32 -13.28 0.48 -25.02
C LEU A 32 -12.70 1.83 -25.46
N GLN A 33 -12.65 2.09 -26.75
CA GLN A 33 -12.25 3.39 -27.29
C GLN A 33 -13.35 4.45 -27.11
N HIS A 34 -13.03 5.72 -27.39
CA HIS A 34 -13.95 6.85 -27.17
C HIS A 34 -15.17 6.83 -28.09
N ASP A 35 -15.03 6.27 -29.29
CA ASP A 35 -16.08 6.06 -30.29
C ASP A 35 -16.94 4.80 -30.06
N GLU A 36 -16.48 3.88 -29.22
CA GLU A 36 -17.23 2.70 -28.81
C GLU A 36 -18.21 3.04 -27.67
N THR A 37 -19.49 3.26 -28.01
CA THR A 37 -20.55 3.50 -27.01
C THR A 37 -20.67 2.32 -26.03
N PRO A 38 -20.52 2.54 -24.71
CA PRO A 38 -20.73 1.49 -23.72
C PRO A 38 -22.16 0.94 -23.78
N CYS A 39 -22.29 -0.39 -23.78
CA CYS A 39 -23.60 -1.03 -23.72
C CYS A 39 -24.04 -1.11 -22.25
N GLU A 40 -24.55 0.01 -21.73
CA GLU A 40 -24.88 0.22 -20.30
C GLU A 40 -25.82 -0.84 -19.71
N ASN A 41 -26.60 -1.52 -20.56
CA ASN A 41 -27.54 -2.58 -20.19
C ASN A 41 -26.98 -4.01 -20.28
N ARG A 42 -25.64 -4.21 -20.31
CA ARG A 42 -25.06 -5.57 -20.21
C ARG A 42 -25.34 -6.17 -18.81
N PRO A 43 -26.10 -7.28 -18.71
CA PRO A 43 -26.38 -7.89 -17.42
C PRO A 43 -25.10 -8.37 -16.74
N ASN A 44 -24.99 -8.11 -15.44
CA ASN A 44 -23.84 -8.42 -14.58
C ASN A 44 -22.60 -7.53 -14.76
N GLN A 45 -22.68 -6.34 -15.37
CA GLN A 45 -21.60 -5.35 -15.30
C GLN A 45 -21.25 -5.04 -13.83
N ARG A 46 -19.98 -5.20 -13.43
CA ARG A 46 -19.49 -4.98 -12.05
C ARG A 46 -18.99 -3.56 -11.82
N CYS A 47 -18.35 -2.97 -12.83
CA CYS A 47 -17.88 -1.59 -12.80
C CYS A 47 -17.82 -1.04 -14.24
N MET A 48 -18.11 0.25 -14.40
CA MET A 48 -17.80 1.03 -15.59
C MET A 48 -17.16 2.34 -15.14
N TRP A 49 -16.04 2.70 -15.75
CA TRP A 49 -15.35 3.96 -15.49
C TRP A 49 -14.94 4.61 -16.81
N ARG A 50 -15.08 5.93 -16.92
CA ARG A 50 -14.61 6.71 -18.05
C ARG A 50 -13.33 7.43 -17.66
N ASN A 51 -12.32 7.39 -18.52
CA ASN A 51 -11.14 8.21 -18.38
C ASN A 51 -11.39 9.61 -18.94
N ASP A 52 -11.33 10.63 -18.08
CA ASP A 52 -11.55 12.02 -18.47
C ASP A 52 -10.43 12.57 -19.40
N SER A 53 -9.29 11.88 -19.52
CA SER A 53 -8.12 12.34 -20.31
C SER A 53 -8.07 11.86 -21.77
N ASP A 54 -8.42 10.60 -22.06
CA ASP A 54 -8.51 10.05 -23.43
C ASP A 54 -9.95 9.72 -23.85
N GLY A 55 -10.93 9.98 -22.98
CA GLY A 55 -12.36 9.73 -23.21
C GLY A 55 -12.77 8.26 -23.17
N ALA A 56 -11.82 7.33 -23.09
CA ALA A 56 -12.03 5.89 -23.17
C ALA A 56 -12.80 5.32 -21.97
N TYR A 57 -13.47 4.19 -22.17
CA TYR A 57 -14.19 3.49 -21.10
C TYR A 57 -13.46 2.22 -20.68
N TYR A 58 -13.60 1.87 -19.41
CA TYR A 58 -13.06 0.66 -18.81
C TYR A 58 -14.21 -0.09 -18.12
N MET A 59 -14.48 -1.30 -18.58
CA MET A 59 -15.57 -2.15 -18.08
C MET A 59 -15.02 -3.37 -17.35
N LEU A 60 -15.64 -3.73 -16.23
CA LEU A 60 -15.38 -4.97 -15.51
C LEU A 60 -16.65 -5.83 -15.48
N TYR A 61 -16.52 -7.11 -15.84
CA TYR A 61 -17.62 -8.07 -15.84
C TYR A 61 -17.15 -9.46 -15.37
N PRO A 62 -18.06 -10.34 -14.90
CA PRO A 62 -17.72 -11.71 -14.52
C PRO A 62 -17.09 -12.49 -15.68
N ALA A 63 -16.12 -13.34 -15.35
CA ALA A 63 -15.58 -14.28 -16.32
C ALA A 63 -16.60 -15.37 -16.70
N PRO A 64 -16.64 -15.81 -17.97
CA PRO A 64 -17.49 -16.92 -18.39
C PRO A 64 -17.02 -18.23 -17.75
N PHE A 65 -17.95 -19.14 -17.45
CA PHE A 65 -17.68 -20.44 -16.82
C PHE A 65 -16.60 -21.27 -17.54
N ARG A 66 -16.50 -21.14 -18.87
CA ARG A 66 -15.32 -21.56 -19.63
C ARG A 66 -14.45 -20.34 -19.87
N LEU A 67 -13.35 -20.23 -19.12
CA LEU A 67 -12.41 -19.12 -19.25
C LEU A 67 -11.89 -18.99 -20.70
N PRO A 68 -11.66 -17.76 -21.19
CA PRO A 68 -11.02 -17.54 -22.47
C PRO A 68 -9.58 -18.09 -22.48
N LYS A 69 -9.04 -18.34 -23.68
CA LYS A 69 -7.59 -18.56 -23.82
C LYS A 69 -6.87 -17.27 -23.43
N VAL A 70 -5.85 -17.38 -22.58
CA VAL A 70 -5.02 -16.26 -22.15
C VAL A 70 -3.55 -16.50 -22.47
N SER A 71 -2.77 -15.42 -22.50
CA SER A 71 -1.30 -15.40 -22.43
C SER A 71 -0.84 -14.61 -21.21
N PRO A 72 0.43 -14.76 -20.79
CA PRO A 72 1.06 -13.80 -19.88
C PRO A 72 0.97 -12.36 -20.41
N LEU A 73 1.12 -11.37 -19.52
CA LEU A 73 1.28 -9.98 -19.94
C LEU A 73 2.58 -9.80 -20.77
N PRO A 74 2.63 -8.81 -21.69
CA PRO A 74 3.86 -8.43 -22.35
C PRO A 74 4.94 -7.98 -21.35
N ALA A 75 6.21 -8.19 -21.71
CA ALA A 75 7.33 -7.76 -20.87
C ALA A 75 7.28 -6.24 -20.58
N ALA A 76 7.67 -5.84 -19.36
CA ALA A 76 7.49 -4.48 -18.85
C ALA A 76 8.23 -3.37 -19.64
N SER A 77 9.19 -3.75 -20.50
CA SER A 77 9.91 -2.87 -21.43
C SER A 77 9.13 -2.53 -22.71
N SER A 78 7.92 -3.07 -22.90
CA SER A 78 7.02 -2.71 -24.00
C SER A 78 6.10 -1.55 -23.64
N ASP A 79 5.64 -0.78 -24.64
CA ASP A 79 4.52 0.17 -24.53
C ASP A 79 3.15 -0.53 -24.39
N SER A 80 3.12 -1.67 -23.70
CA SER A 80 1.89 -2.34 -23.32
C SER A 80 1.00 -1.40 -22.50
N HIS A 81 -0.28 -1.36 -22.86
CA HIS A 81 -1.29 -0.66 -22.08
C HIS A 81 -1.38 -1.18 -20.64
N VAL A 82 -1.03 -2.46 -20.40
CA VAL A 82 -1.03 -3.07 -19.07
C VAL A 82 0.37 -3.54 -18.70
N ARG A 83 0.88 -3.01 -17.59
CA ARG A 83 2.21 -3.32 -17.06
C ARG A 83 2.16 -3.57 -15.56
N GLN A 84 2.88 -4.58 -15.09
CA GLN A 84 3.17 -4.70 -13.66
C GLN A 84 4.18 -3.60 -13.28
N ILE A 85 3.85 -2.81 -12.26
CA ILE A 85 4.66 -1.67 -11.78
C ILE A 85 5.25 -1.90 -10.38
N HIS A 86 4.85 -2.98 -9.70
CA HIS A 86 5.40 -3.40 -8.42
C HIS A 86 5.25 -4.92 -8.23
N ASP A 87 6.25 -5.53 -7.59
CA ASP A 87 6.31 -6.95 -7.23
C ASP A 87 6.97 -7.05 -5.84
N ALA A 88 6.21 -7.44 -4.83
CA ALA A 88 6.69 -7.76 -3.49
C ALA A 88 6.74 -9.29 -3.31
N GLY A 89 7.33 -9.97 -4.29
CA GLY A 89 7.33 -11.42 -4.38
C GLY A 89 5.90 -11.95 -4.46
N ASP A 90 5.55 -12.83 -3.53
CA ASP A 90 4.25 -13.49 -3.53
C ASP A 90 3.19 -12.77 -2.67
N VAL A 91 3.57 -11.71 -1.93
CA VAL A 91 2.67 -11.02 -1.00
C VAL A 91 1.79 -9.98 -1.71
N SER A 92 2.35 -9.20 -2.63
CA SER A 92 1.67 -8.09 -3.31
C SER A 92 2.20 -7.86 -4.73
N ALA A 93 1.30 -7.62 -5.68
CA ALA A 93 1.63 -7.14 -7.02
C ALA A 93 0.72 -5.96 -7.39
N VAL A 94 1.25 -5.00 -8.16
CA VAL A 94 0.47 -3.85 -8.63
C VAL A 94 0.61 -3.71 -10.14
N PHE A 95 -0.52 -3.58 -10.82
CA PHE A 95 -0.63 -3.45 -12.27
C PHE A 95 -1.22 -2.09 -12.62
N LYS A 96 -0.67 -1.43 -13.65
CA LYS A 96 -1.15 -0.15 -14.16
C LYS A 96 -1.77 -0.34 -15.53
N PHE A 97 -2.95 0.24 -15.73
CA PHE A 97 -3.69 0.26 -16.99
C PHE A 97 -3.60 1.69 -17.54
N GLY A 98 -2.77 1.86 -18.57
CA GLY A 98 -2.43 3.14 -19.20
C GLY A 98 -1.81 4.13 -18.21
N HIS A 99 -2.38 5.33 -18.18
CA HIS A 99 -2.08 6.38 -17.20
C HIS A 99 -3.26 6.57 -16.24
N SER A 100 -4.19 5.60 -16.22
CA SER A 100 -5.59 5.85 -15.93
C SER A 100 -6.06 5.12 -14.68
N LEU A 101 -5.68 3.85 -14.51
CA LEU A 101 -6.11 3.00 -13.40
C LEU A 101 -4.96 2.15 -12.82
N ILE A 102 -5.08 1.80 -11.55
CA ILE A 102 -4.22 0.88 -10.82
C ILE A 102 -5.06 -0.28 -10.27
N LEU A 103 -4.58 -1.51 -10.48
CA LEU A 103 -5.07 -2.71 -9.80
C LEU A 103 -3.99 -3.18 -8.82
N LYS A 104 -4.33 -3.29 -7.54
CA LYS A 104 -3.53 -3.99 -6.53
C LYS A 104 -4.06 -5.40 -6.35
N VAL A 105 -3.16 -6.37 -6.23
CA VAL A 105 -3.46 -7.76 -5.86
C VAL A 105 -2.59 -8.13 -4.66
N LYS A 106 -3.20 -8.58 -3.56
CA LYS A 106 -2.50 -8.96 -2.33
C LYS A 106 -2.94 -10.33 -1.85
N ILE A 107 -2.03 -11.12 -1.28
CA ILE A 107 -2.40 -12.31 -0.49
C ILE A 107 -2.99 -11.85 0.86
N ARG A 108 -4.10 -12.45 1.26
CA ARG A 108 -4.67 -12.40 2.61
C ARG A 108 -3.72 -13.09 3.57
N SER A 109 -3.27 -12.40 4.61
CA SER A 109 -2.40 -13.02 5.62
C SER A 109 -3.10 -14.25 6.24
N THR A 110 -2.35 -15.21 6.78
CA THR A 110 -2.94 -16.39 7.47
C THR A 110 -3.97 -15.98 8.52
N SER A 111 -3.67 -14.92 9.28
CA SER A 111 -4.56 -14.30 10.25
C SER A 111 -5.82 -13.60 9.70
N GLU A 112 -6.02 -13.58 8.38
CA GLU A 112 -7.25 -13.15 7.71
C GLU A 112 -8.01 -14.34 7.10
N GLN A 113 -7.50 -15.57 7.24
CA GLN A 113 -8.11 -16.81 6.73
C GLN A 113 -8.83 -17.59 7.82
N GLU A 114 -8.54 -17.32 9.10
CA GLU A 114 -9.27 -17.87 10.25
C GLU A 114 -10.59 -17.11 10.48
N GLU A 115 -11.74 -17.80 10.39
CA GLU A 115 -13.06 -17.20 10.64
C GLU A 115 -13.24 -16.70 12.10
N THR A 116 -12.40 -17.19 13.01
CA THR A 116 -12.32 -16.78 14.42
C THR A 116 -11.44 -15.55 14.66
N ALA A 117 -10.84 -14.95 13.64
CA ALA A 117 -10.08 -13.70 13.76
C ALA A 117 -11.02 -12.48 13.90
N VAL A 118 -11.57 -12.29 15.10
CA VAL A 118 -12.65 -11.34 15.40
C VAL A 118 -12.32 -9.89 15.00
N LEU A 119 -13.09 -9.36 14.04
CA LEU A 119 -13.56 -7.97 13.90
C LEU A 119 -12.55 -6.83 14.15
N THR A 120 -11.32 -6.89 13.62
CA THR A 120 -10.29 -5.87 13.92
C THR A 120 -9.51 -5.30 12.72
N LYS A 121 -9.53 -5.94 11.55
CA LYS A 121 -8.84 -5.45 10.33
C LYS A 121 -9.80 -4.80 9.33
N PRO A 122 -10.04 -3.47 9.34
CA PRO A 122 -10.55 -2.77 8.17
C PRO A 122 -9.58 -2.95 6.99
N TYR A 123 -10.07 -3.57 5.92
CA TYR A 123 -9.35 -3.76 4.67
C TYR A 123 -9.02 -2.40 4.02
N GLU A 124 -8.06 -2.39 3.09
CA GLU A 124 -7.66 -1.17 2.38
C GLU A 124 -8.85 -0.50 1.65
N HIS A 125 -9.77 -1.30 1.10
CA HIS A 125 -10.96 -0.78 0.41
C HIS A 125 -11.97 -0.11 1.36
N GLU A 126 -12.17 -0.65 2.57
CA GLU A 126 -13.06 -0.06 3.60
C GLU A 126 -12.45 1.22 4.16
N THR A 127 -11.13 1.21 4.39
CA THR A 127 -10.36 2.39 4.83
C THR A 127 -10.49 3.52 3.80
N LEU A 128 -10.30 3.22 2.51
CA LEU A 128 -10.45 4.21 1.43
C LEU A 128 -11.91 4.66 1.23
N ALA A 129 -12.89 3.78 1.42
CA ALA A 129 -14.31 4.15 1.36
C ALA A 129 -14.65 5.19 2.44
N PHE A 130 -14.36 4.87 3.72
CA PHE A 130 -14.54 5.79 4.85
C PHE A 130 -13.87 7.15 4.61
N LEU A 131 -12.62 7.15 4.12
CA LEU A 131 -11.88 8.38 3.84
C LEU A 131 -12.48 9.19 2.67
N SER A 132 -13.06 8.53 1.68
CA SER A 132 -13.67 9.20 0.52
C SER A 132 -14.97 9.95 0.85
N GLU A 133 -15.56 9.70 2.03
CA GLU A 133 -16.72 10.42 2.56
C GLU A 133 -16.32 11.67 3.36
N GLN A 134 -15.03 11.85 3.69
CA GLN A 134 -14.53 12.96 4.50
C GLN A 134 -14.09 14.16 3.65
N GLN A 135 -14.22 15.37 4.21
CA GLN A 135 -13.69 16.60 3.59
C GLN A 135 -12.25 16.84 4.00
N PHE A 136 -11.31 16.25 3.26
CA PHE A 136 -9.88 16.48 3.42
C PHE A 136 -9.38 17.66 2.56
N SER A 137 -8.34 18.34 3.04
CA SER A 137 -7.57 19.34 2.30
C SER A 137 -6.75 18.73 1.14
N PHE A 138 -6.64 17.40 1.10
CA PHE A 138 -5.91 16.62 0.10
C PHE A 138 -6.82 15.53 -0.51
N LYS A 139 -6.44 14.98 -1.67
CA LYS A 139 -7.23 13.93 -2.34
C LYS A 139 -6.78 12.53 -1.89
N VAL A 140 -7.73 11.73 -1.43
CA VAL A 140 -7.58 10.29 -1.20
C VAL A 140 -7.98 9.47 -2.44
N PRO A 141 -7.38 8.29 -2.69
CA PRO A 141 -7.81 7.39 -3.75
C PRO A 141 -9.23 6.86 -3.54
N ARG A 142 -10.03 6.79 -4.61
CA ARG A 142 -11.38 6.20 -4.57
C ARG A 142 -11.36 4.76 -5.03
N VAL A 143 -12.03 3.87 -4.32
CA VAL A 143 -12.29 2.50 -4.80
C VAL A 143 -13.23 2.54 -6.01
N LEU A 144 -12.89 1.85 -7.10
CA LEU A 144 -13.79 1.56 -8.21
C LEU A 144 -14.37 0.14 -8.13
N PHE A 145 -13.54 -0.80 -7.67
CA PHE A 145 -13.93 -2.20 -7.50
C PHE A 145 -13.06 -2.87 -6.43
N HIS A 146 -13.66 -3.77 -5.65
CA HIS A 146 -12.97 -4.71 -4.78
C HIS A 146 -13.59 -6.11 -4.94
N ALA A 147 -12.75 -7.15 -4.88
CA ALA A 147 -13.19 -8.53 -4.73
C ALA A 147 -12.16 -9.38 -4.00
N GLN A 148 -12.62 -10.53 -3.50
CA GLN A 148 -11.78 -11.57 -2.93
C GLN A 148 -11.91 -12.85 -3.77
N GLU A 149 -10.80 -13.54 -4.03
CA GLU A 149 -10.78 -14.82 -4.73
C GLU A 149 -9.81 -15.76 -4.02
N GLY A 150 -10.35 -16.74 -3.29
CA GLY A 150 -9.55 -17.62 -2.42
C GLY A 150 -8.75 -16.82 -1.38
N ASN A 151 -7.43 -16.99 -1.39
CA ASN A 151 -6.49 -16.27 -0.53
C ASN A 151 -6.06 -14.89 -1.08
N LYS A 152 -6.66 -14.36 -2.15
CA LYS A 152 -6.29 -13.06 -2.74
C LYS A 152 -7.37 -11.99 -2.56
N THR A 153 -6.93 -10.74 -2.39
CA THR A 153 -7.76 -9.54 -2.53
C THR A 153 -7.35 -8.77 -3.78
N PHE A 154 -8.33 -8.16 -4.45
CA PHE A 154 -8.18 -7.35 -5.66
C PHE A 154 -8.80 -5.98 -5.39
N LEU A 155 -8.07 -4.91 -5.68
CA LEU A 155 -8.51 -3.53 -5.48
C LEU A 155 -8.18 -2.69 -6.71
N LEU A 156 -9.20 -2.15 -7.37
CA LEU A 156 -9.08 -1.25 -8.53
C LEU A 156 -9.37 0.19 -8.11
N GLU A 157 -8.45 1.11 -8.42
CA GLU A 157 -8.51 2.55 -8.11
C GLU A 157 -8.06 3.39 -9.33
N PRO A 158 -8.46 4.67 -9.46
CA PRO A 158 -7.88 5.57 -10.46
C PRO A 158 -6.41 5.86 -10.16
N CYS A 159 -5.63 6.14 -11.21
CA CYS A 159 -4.32 6.76 -11.01
C CYS A 159 -4.50 8.17 -10.41
N MET A 160 -3.79 8.45 -9.32
CA MET A 160 -3.65 9.82 -8.82
C MET A 160 -2.77 10.62 -9.80
N PRO A 161 -3.19 11.81 -10.26
CA PRO A 161 -2.43 12.59 -11.23
C PRO A 161 -1.29 13.35 -10.55
N GLY A 162 -0.05 13.14 -11.02
CA GLY A 162 1.15 13.81 -10.55
C GLY A 162 2.38 12.89 -10.60
N GLN A 163 3.38 13.23 -9.81
CA GLN A 163 4.56 12.41 -9.52
C GLN A 163 4.58 12.08 -8.01
N THR A 164 5.27 11.01 -7.63
CA THR A 164 5.59 10.75 -6.23
C THR A 164 6.59 11.77 -5.70
N VAL A 165 6.66 11.95 -4.38
CA VAL A 165 7.72 12.77 -3.78
C VAL A 165 9.07 12.18 -4.14
N ASN A 166 9.21 10.84 -4.12
CA ASN A 166 10.44 10.13 -4.39
C ASN A 166 11.05 10.42 -5.78
N GLU A 167 10.21 10.53 -6.81
CA GLU A 167 10.65 10.89 -8.17
C GLU A 167 11.13 12.34 -8.25
N ALA A 168 10.40 13.28 -7.66
CA ALA A 168 10.65 14.72 -7.81
C ALA A 168 11.67 15.28 -6.79
N TRP A 169 11.88 14.62 -5.65
CA TRP A 169 12.72 15.08 -4.53
C TRP A 169 14.14 15.47 -4.94
N TRP A 170 14.70 14.74 -5.92
CA TRP A 170 16.05 14.91 -6.42
C TRP A 170 16.25 16.16 -7.30
N THR A 171 15.16 16.79 -7.75
CA THR A 171 15.17 18.04 -8.54
C THR A 171 14.58 19.23 -7.80
N MET A 172 14.00 19.03 -6.61
CA MET A 172 13.43 20.10 -5.79
C MET A 172 14.51 21.02 -5.19
N THR A 173 14.25 22.33 -5.26
CA THR A 173 14.97 23.33 -4.46
C THR A 173 14.69 23.16 -2.96
N PRO A 174 15.53 23.71 -2.05
CA PRO A 174 15.29 23.66 -0.61
C PRO A 174 13.92 24.21 -0.18
N ALA A 175 13.40 25.23 -0.89
CA ALA A 175 12.08 25.81 -0.62
C ALA A 175 10.93 24.87 -1.01
N GLU A 176 11.05 24.14 -2.13
CA GLU A 176 10.07 23.12 -2.52
C GLU A 176 10.11 21.92 -1.57
N LYS A 177 11.31 21.49 -1.14
CA LYS A 177 11.47 20.45 -0.12
C LYS A 177 10.77 20.84 1.19
N ASP A 178 10.96 22.08 1.68
CA ASP A 178 10.27 22.58 2.88
C ASP A 178 8.75 22.71 2.70
N GLY A 179 8.29 23.20 1.54
CA GLY A 179 6.88 23.28 1.22
C GLY A 179 6.19 21.90 1.20
N VAL A 180 6.85 20.89 0.60
CA VAL A 180 6.34 19.51 0.55
C VAL A 180 6.33 18.87 1.94
N THR A 181 7.41 18.94 2.72
CA THR A 181 7.43 18.31 4.05
C THR A 181 6.52 19.01 5.05
N THR A 182 6.41 20.34 5.00
CA THR A 182 5.40 21.11 5.74
C THR A 182 3.98 20.68 5.34
N ARG A 183 3.72 20.46 4.04
CA ARG A 183 2.40 20.01 3.57
C ARG A 183 2.07 18.59 4.01
N VAL A 184 3.05 17.69 4.03
CA VAL A 184 2.89 16.31 4.55
C VAL A 184 2.61 16.34 6.05
N ALA A 185 3.37 17.09 6.85
CA ALA A 185 3.14 17.22 8.29
C ALA A 185 1.75 17.81 8.61
N ALA A 186 1.30 18.81 7.85
CA ALA A 186 -0.06 19.36 7.98
C ALA A 186 -1.16 18.33 7.73
N ILE A 187 -0.93 17.35 6.82
CA ILE A 187 -1.88 16.26 6.54
C ILE A 187 -1.86 15.20 7.65
N VAL A 188 -0.68 14.88 8.22
CA VAL A 188 -0.60 14.04 9.43
C VAL A 188 -1.41 14.66 10.56
N ASN A 189 -1.24 15.97 10.80
CA ASN A 189 -2.00 16.70 11.81
C ASN A 189 -3.53 16.71 11.53
N GLU A 190 -3.94 16.91 10.28
CA GLU A 190 -5.35 16.85 9.85
C GLU A 190 -6.01 15.49 10.16
N LEU A 191 -5.26 14.39 10.02
CA LEU A 191 -5.76 13.04 10.32
C LEU A 191 -5.97 12.78 11.83
N THR A 192 -5.33 13.55 12.72
CA THR A 192 -5.55 13.44 14.19
C THR A 192 -6.93 13.90 14.67
N ALA A 193 -7.77 14.45 13.77
CA ALA A 193 -9.19 14.66 14.02
C ALA A 193 -9.95 13.32 14.22
N PHE A 194 -9.48 12.24 13.57
CA PHE A 194 -10.08 10.91 13.64
C PHE A 194 -9.50 10.15 14.84
N ARG A 195 -10.18 10.26 15.98
CA ARG A 195 -9.76 9.72 17.29
C ARG A 195 -10.59 8.51 17.70
N ALA A 196 -9.97 7.59 18.44
CA ALA A 196 -10.65 6.46 19.08
C ALA A 196 -10.04 6.17 20.47
N ASP A 197 -10.91 5.85 21.43
CA ASP A 197 -10.50 5.41 22.78
C ASP A 197 -10.05 3.94 22.81
N ILE A 198 -10.29 3.21 21.71
CA ILE A 198 -9.97 1.78 21.54
C ILE A 198 -9.13 1.63 20.25
N PHE A 199 -7.98 0.96 20.36
CA PHE A 199 -7.14 0.61 19.22
C PHE A 199 -7.82 -0.48 18.38
N THR A 200 -8.49 -0.10 17.30
CA THR A 200 -8.94 -1.03 16.26
C THR A 200 -7.70 -1.45 15.46
N SER A 201 -7.23 -2.70 15.63
CA SER A 201 -5.93 -3.17 15.12
C SER A 201 -5.91 -3.42 13.61
N GLY A 202 -6.12 -2.36 12.84
CA GLY A 202 -6.34 -2.35 11.41
C GLY A 202 -5.10 -2.65 10.56
N ALA A 203 -4.56 -3.85 10.69
CA ALA A 203 -3.24 -4.22 10.19
C ALA A 203 -2.15 -3.32 10.79
N ALA A 204 -2.18 -3.19 12.13
CA ALA A 204 -0.95 -3.02 12.87
C ALA A 204 -0.09 -4.25 12.60
N ASP A 205 1.04 -4.05 11.93
CA ASP A 205 2.03 -5.07 11.67
C ASP A 205 3.01 -5.08 12.85
N TYR A 206 2.75 -5.97 13.80
CA TYR A 206 3.47 -6.03 15.08
C TYR A 206 4.94 -6.44 14.88
N ASP A 207 5.24 -7.16 13.79
CA ASP A 207 6.56 -7.73 13.53
C ASP A 207 7.60 -6.65 13.15
N TRP A 208 7.21 -5.43 12.74
CA TRP A 208 8.16 -4.32 12.53
C TRP A 208 8.41 -3.48 13.78
N ILE A 209 7.46 -3.39 14.72
CA ILE A 209 7.67 -2.73 16.04
C ILE A 209 8.53 -3.61 16.95
N ASP A 210 8.36 -4.93 16.86
CA ASP A 210 8.96 -5.89 17.78
C ASP A 210 9.47 -7.16 17.06
N PRO A 211 10.44 -7.04 16.13
CA PRO A 211 10.91 -8.16 15.28
C PRO A 211 11.54 -9.32 16.06
N TRP A 212 11.87 -9.11 17.33
CA TRP A 212 12.50 -10.10 18.22
C TRP A 212 11.50 -10.87 19.09
N ARG A 213 10.19 -10.64 18.92
CA ARG A 213 9.13 -11.27 19.70
C ARG A 213 8.96 -12.77 19.36
N GLU A 214 8.85 -13.60 20.40
CA GLU A 214 8.54 -15.03 20.28
C GLU A 214 7.12 -15.24 19.71
N ASP A 215 6.90 -16.28 18.90
CA ASP A 215 5.56 -16.51 18.30
C ASP A 215 4.47 -16.80 19.36
N GLU A 216 4.84 -17.29 20.54
CA GLU A 216 3.93 -17.46 21.69
C GLU A 216 3.52 -16.10 22.31
N ASP A 217 4.36 -15.06 22.22
CA ASP A 217 4.09 -13.69 22.65
C ASP A 217 3.37 -12.85 21.57
N LYS A 218 3.21 -13.38 20.35
CA LYS A 218 2.53 -12.71 19.21
C LYS A 218 1.00 -12.80 19.25
N ILE A 219 0.41 -13.25 20.36
CA ILE A 219 -1.03 -13.08 20.60
C ILE A 219 -1.32 -11.57 20.57
N ARG A 220 -2.03 -11.12 19.52
CA ARG A 220 -2.23 -9.69 19.13
C ARG A 220 -3.14 -8.92 20.09
N THR A 221 -2.70 -8.84 21.33
CA THR A 221 -3.34 -8.13 22.43
C THR A 221 -2.84 -6.69 22.49
N LEU A 222 -3.70 -5.78 22.95
CA LEU A 222 -3.40 -4.35 22.94
C LEU A 222 -2.40 -3.95 24.03
N GLY A 223 -2.39 -4.67 25.17
CA GLY A 223 -1.50 -4.40 26.31
C GLY A 223 -0.01 -4.42 25.93
N PRO A 224 0.54 -5.55 25.45
CA PRO A 224 1.96 -5.67 25.09
C PRO A 224 2.44 -4.78 23.93
N LEU A 225 1.53 -4.16 23.18
CA LEU A 225 1.86 -3.09 22.21
C LEU A 225 1.85 -1.73 22.90
N LYS A 226 0.81 -1.44 23.68
CA LYS A 226 0.71 -0.21 24.47
C LYS A 226 1.91 -0.07 25.42
N GLU A 227 2.25 -1.11 26.16
CA GLU A 227 3.43 -1.17 27.05
C GLU A 227 4.74 -0.92 26.31
N HIS A 228 4.87 -1.42 25.07
CA HIS A 228 6.04 -1.15 24.23
C HIS A 228 6.08 0.33 23.81
N CYS A 229 4.97 0.88 23.30
CA CYS A 229 4.89 2.28 22.89
C CYS A 229 5.09 3.25 24.08
N GLU A 230 4.54 2.95 25.25
CA GLU A 230 4.78 3.71 26.49
C GLU A 230 6.25 3.60 26.93
N ALA A 231 6.91 2.45 26.76
CA ALA A 231 8.35 2.29 27.01
C ALA A 231 9.24 3.05 25.98
N LEU A 232 8.72 3.36 24.79
CA LEU A 232 9.34 4.28 23.83
C LEU A 232 9.06 5.77 24.16
N GLY A 233 8.22 6.07 25.16
CA GLY A 233 7.81 7.43 25.51
C GLY A 233 6.63 7.97 24.70
N MET A 234 5.88 7.13 23.98
CA MET A 234 4.70 7.54 23.22
C MET A 234 3.46 7.66 24.12
N ASP A 235 2.68 8.74 23.95
CA ASP A 235 1.35 8.85 24.57
C ASP A 235 0.40 7.82 23.95
N CYS A 236 -0.11 6.91 24.80
CA CYS A 236 -1.06 5.86 24.43
C CYS A 236 -2.43 6.06 25.11
N SER A 237 -2.80 7.31 25.42
CA SER A 237 -4.11 7.68 25.98
C SER A 237 -5.21 7.82 24.93
N VAL A 238 -4.86 8.20 23.69
CA VAL A 238 -5.79 8.39 22.56
C VAL A 238 -5.17 7.80 21.29
N TYR A 239 -5.95 7.02 20.55
CA TYR A 239 -5.52 6.48 19.25
C TYR A 239 -6.02 7.36 18.10
N ILE A 240 -5.24 7.45 17.01
CA ILE A 240 -5.49 8.34 15.87
C ILE A 240 -5.38 7.61 14.53
N LEU A 241 -5.93 8.24 13.49
CA LEU A 241 -5.54 8.00 12.10
C LEU A 241 -4.36 8.93 11.70
N SER A 242 -3.43 8.43 10.90
CA SER A 242 -2.25 9.08 10.27
C SER A 242 -1.75 8.19 9.11
N HIS A 243 -0.51 7.64 8.96
CA HIS A 243 -0.13 6.67 7.88
C HIS A 243 0.29 5.19 8.17
N ASN A 244 1.52 4.84 8.62
CA ASN A 244 2.18 3.49 8.59
C ASN A 244 3.10 3.25 7.38
N ASP A 245 2.94 3.97 6.27
CA ASP A 245 3.79 3.79 5.09
C ASP A 245 4.05 5.14 4.36
N LEU A 246 4.39 6.18 5.13
CA LEU A 246 4.60 7.55 4.62
C LEU A 246 5.96 7.75 3.94
N GLY A 247 6.53 6.66 3.40
CA GLY A 247 7.66 6.73 2.48
C GLY A 247 7.33 7.63 1.28
N PRO A 248 8.32 8.37 0.73
CA PRO A 248 8.09 9.33 -0.35
C PRO A 248 7.65 8.67 -1.67
N THR A 249 7.79 7.35 -1.77
CA THR A 249 7.28 6.49 -2.86
C THR A 249 5.77 6.37 -2.85
N ASN A 250 5.13 6.53 -1.68
CA ASN A 250 3.68 6.54 -1.56
C ASN A 250 3.13 7.95 -1.79
N TRP A 251 2.16 8.05 -2.70
CA TRP A 251 1.18 9.13 -2.61
C TRP A 251 0.46 9.04 -1.26
N ILE A 252 0.20 10.19 -0.62
CA ILE A 252 -0.27 10.26 0.76
C ILE A 252 -1.55 9.41 0.96
N ARG A 253 -1.41 8.35 1.77
CA ARG A 253 -2.42 7.38 2.21
C ARG A 253 -2.33 7.28 3.76
N THR A 254 -2.98 6.31 4.43
CA THR A 254 -3.30 6.43 5.87
C THR A 254 -3.18 5.14 6.76
N LYS A 255 -3.21 5.27 8.13
CA LYS A 255 -3.05 4.36 9.34
C LYS A 255 -2.12 4.88 10.50
N PHE A 256 -1.00 4.26 11.00
CA PHE A 256 0.25 4.85 11.68
C PHE A 256 0.87 4.28 12.99
N ALA A 257 2.22 4.15 12.97
CA ALA A 257 3.25 4.51 13.97
C ALA A 257 4.66 4.62 13.29
N ILE A 258 5.65 5.28 13.94
CA ILE A 258 7.12 5.36 13.67
C ILE A 258 7.62 5.65 12.22
N CYS A 259 8.47 6.67 12.08
CA CYS A 259 8.93 7.23 10.79
C CYS A 259 10.11 6.51 10.09
N GLY A 260 10.44 5.27 10.47
CA GLY A 260 11.71 4.61 10.11
C GLY A 260 12.03 4.53 8.61
N VAL A 261 11.02 4.28 7.77
CA VAL A 261 11.18 3.93 6.34
C VAL A 261 11.03 5.16 5.40
N MET A 262 11.03 6.39 5.92
CA MET A 262 10.80 7.60 5.12
C MET A 262 12.04 8.11 4.35
N ALA A 263 12.88 7.24 3.80
CA ALA A 263 14.01 7.67 2.98
C ALA A 263 13.57 7.93 1.52
N ALA A 264 14.15 8.95 0.87
CA ALA A 264 14.01 9.12 -0.58
C ALA A 264 15.09 8.30 -1.28
N GLU A 265 14.72 7.49 -2.27
CA GLU A 265 15.62 6.53 -2.92
C GLU A 265 15.60 6.68 -4.44
N ARG A 266 16.76 6.56 -5.09
CA ARG A 266 16.83 6.41 -6.55
C ARG A 266 17.82 5.33 -6.96
N VAL A 267 17.44 4.55 -7.97
CA VAL A 267 18.34 3.59 -8.61
C VAL A 267 19.15 4.31 -9.68
N LEU A 268 20.46 4.40 -9.49
CA LEU A 268 21.40 4.86 -10.48
C LEU A 268 21.99 3.68 -11.26
N LYS A 269 22.16 3.86 -12.58
CA LYS A 269 23.09 3.05 -13.38
C LYS A 269 24.50 3.61 -13.24
N LYS A 270 25.47 2.73 -13.02
CA LYS A 270 26.90 3.02 -13.11
C LYS A 270 27.42 2.76 -14.54
N GLY A 271 28.65 3.21 -14.81
CA GLY A 271 29.31 3.05 -16.12
C GLY A 271 29.73 1.62 -16.48
N ASP A 272 29.49 0.65 -15.59
CA ASP A 272 29.70 -0.79 -15.76
C ASP A 272 28.37 -1.56 -15.89
N ASP A 273 27.27 -0.85 -16.19
CA ASP A 273 25.86 -1.30 -16.17
C ASP A 273 25.36 -1.84 -14.82
N SER A 274 26.16 -1.78 -13.75
CA SER A 274 25.70 -2.15 -12.41
C SER A 274 24.73 -1.11 -11.84
N LEU A 275 23.84 -1.57 -10.95
CA LEU A 275 22.86 -0.73 -10.27
C LEU A 275 23.37 -0.37 -8.87
N SER A 276 23.06 0.84 -8.42
CA SER A 276 23.22 1.27 -7.03
C SER A 276 22.05 2.13 -6.57
N VAL A 277 21.56 1.88 -5.37
CA VAL A 277 20.58 2.76 -4.73
C VAL A 277 21.31 3.92 -4.05
N GLU A 278 20.90 5.14 -4.34
CA GLU A 278 21.25 6.34 -3.58
C GLU A 278 20.08 6.69 -2.65
N ILE A 279 20.38 6.97 -1.38
CA ILE A 279 19.40 7.15 -0.31
C ILE A 279 19.60 8.52 0.32
N ASP A 280 18.58 9.37 0.31
CA ASP A 280 18.55 10.68 0.97
C ASP A 280 17.59 10.67 2.17
N HIS A 281 18.17 10.79 3.36
CA HIS A 281 17.45 10.88 4.63
C HIS A 281 16.92 12.30 4.95
N GLN A 282 17.13 13.29 4.08
CA GLN A 282 16.64 14.66 4.30
C GLN A 282 15.10 14.70 4.39
N TYR A 283 14.37 13.94 3.57
CA TYR A 283 12.90 13.91 3.59
C TYR A 283 12.37 13.49 4.96
N ARG A 284 12.90 12.36 5.48
CA ARG A 284 12.66 11.85 6.84
C ARG A 284 12.91 12.92 7.90
N LYS A 285 14.12 13.47 7.96
CA LYS A 285 14.53 14.47 8.97
C LYS A 285 13.68 15.74 8.97
N MET A 286 13.29 16.21 7.78
CA MET A 286 12.44 17.39 7.66
C MET A 286 11.01 17.11 8.14
N ILE A 287 10.44 15.94 7.88
CA ILE A 287 9.13 15.57 8.43
C ILE A 287 9.20 15.37 9.95
N GLU A 288 10.23 14.66 10.45
CA GLU A 288 10.45 14.46 11.89
C GLU A 288 10.52 15.80 12.64
N GLN A 289 11.26 16.79 12.11
CA GLN A 289 11.29 18.14 12.67
C GLN A 289 9.91 18.80 12.67
N LYS A 290 9.19 18.80 11.53
CA LYS A 290 7.88 19.46 11.41
C LYS A 290 6.80 18.81 12.28
N LEU A 291 6.90 17.50 12.53
CA LEU A 291 6.03 16.78 13.46
C LEU A 291 6.41 17.06 14.92
N GLY A 292 7.70 17.17 15.24
CA GLY A 292 8.16 17.64 16.56
C GLY A 292 7.69 19.06 16.88
N GLU A 293 7.72 19.96 15.90
CA GLU A 293 7.15 21.32 15.98
C GLU A 293 5.63 21.33 16.20
N MET A 294 4.92 20.24 15.85
CA MET A 294 3.48 20.04 16.11
C MET A 294 3.19 19.25 17.40
N GLY A 295 4.23 18.84 18.14
CA GLY A 295 4.09 18.12 19.42
C GLY A 295 4.03 16.59 19.32
N PHE A 296 4.29 15.99 18.15
CA PHE A 296 4.49 14.54 18.05
C PHE A 296 5.92 14.20 18.52
N PRO A 297 6.12 13.27 19.48
CA PRO A 297 7.45 12.97 19.99
C PRO A 297 8.32 12.25 18.95
N GLU A 298 9.59 12.63 18.90
CA GLU A 298 10.64 11.82 18.30
C GLU A 298 10.90 10.61 19.23
N VAL A 299 10.93 9.40 18.68
CA VAL A 299 11.11 8.14 19.42
C VAL A 299 12.07 7.15 18.73
N ILE A 300 12.75 7.55 17.65
CA ILE A 300 13.66 6.69 16.88
C ILE A 300 14.91 6.32 17.69
N ASP A 301 15.52 7.25 18.42
CA ASP A 301 16.67 6.92 19.27
C ASP A 301 16.27 5.98 20.43
N ALA A 302 15.04 6.11 20.94
CA ALA A 302 14.48 5.17 21.90
C ALA A 302 14.20 3.79 21.26
N TYR A 303 13.65 3.78 20.04
CA TYR A 303 13.34 2.57 19.27
C TYR A 303 14.60 1.78 18.92
N ASN A 304 15.62 2.43 18.34
CA ASN A 304 16.90 1.79 18.00
C ASN A 304 17.53 1.16 19.25
N LYS A 305 17.55 1.89 20.38
CA LYS A 305 18.07 1.40 21.65
C LYS A 305 17.28 0.21 22.20
N LEU A 306 15.95 0.22 22.10
CA LEU A 306 15.09 -0.88 22.55
C LEU A 306 15.21 -2.11 21.63
N HIS A 307 15.34 -1.88 20.31
CA HIS A 307 15.62 -2.89 19.31
C HIS A 307 16.94 -3.63 19.61
N ASP A 308 18.03 -2.90 19.81
CA ASP A 308 19.36 -3.49 20.03
C ASP A 308 19.44 -4.29 21.34
N LEU A 309 18.79 -3.79 22.41
CA LEU A 309 18.64 -4.53 23.67
C LEU A 309 17.86 -5.84 23.49
N ARG A 310 16.79 -5.83 22.68
CA ARG A 310 15.98 -7.02 22.39
C ARG A 310 16.70 -8.01 21.48
N GLU A 311 17.45 -7.52 20.49
CA GLU A 311 18.32 -8.35 19.65
C GLU A 311 19.39 -9.04 20.51
N GLU A 312 20.03 -8.32 21.44
CA GLU A 312 20.96 -8.92 22.38
C GLU A 312 20.31 -10.02 23.25
N GLU A 313 19.12 -9.78 23.80
CA GLU A 313 18.39 -10.80 24.59
C GLU A 313 18.03 -12.02 23.74
N TRP A 314 17.50 -11.82 22.54
CA TRP A 314 17.16 -12.89 21.61
C TRP A 314 18.40 -13.74 21.25
N LYS A 315 19.54 -13.08 20.97
CA LYS A 315 20.85 -13.72 20.74
C LYS A 315 21.45 -14.37 22.01
N LYS A 316 21.04 -13.98 23.23
CA LYS A 316 21.45 -14.62 24.50
C LYS A 316 20.62 -15.88 24.77
N ARG A 317 19.32 -15.86 24.45
CA ARG A 317 18.41 -17.03 24.55
C ARG A 317 18.74 -18.12 23.51
N ARG A 318 19.38 -17.77 22.39
CA ARG A 318 19.70 -18.65 21.25
C ARG A 318 21.20 -18.82 21.00
N PRO A 319 21.99 -19.37 21.95
CA PRO A 319 23.45 -19.51 21.80
C PRO A 319 23.87 -20.44 20.65
N TRP A 320 22.97 -21.30 20.15
CA TRP A 320 23.22 -22.22 19.02
C TRP A 320 23.10 -21.58 17.63
N LEU A 321 22.82 -20.27 17.54
CA LEU A 321 22.79 -19.49 16.30
C LEU A 321 24.05 -18.60 16.12
N ARG A 322 25.15 -18.95 16.78
CA ARG A 322 26.42 -18.19 16.82
C ARG A 322 27.57 -19.01 16.25
#